data_AF-A0A1R2C0H5-F1
#
_entry.id   AF-A0A1R2C0H5-F1
#
_cell.length_a   1.000
_cell.length_b   1.000
_cell.length_c   1.000
_cell.angle_alpha   90.00
_cell.angle_beta   90.00
_cell.angle_gamma   90.00
#
_symmetry.space_group_name_H-M   'P 1'
#
loop_
_entity.id
_entity.type
_entity.pdbx_description
1 polymer ?
#
loop_
_entity_poly.entity_id
_entity_poly.type
_entity_poly.pdbx_seq_one_letter_code
_entity_poly.pdbx_strand_id
1 'polypeptide(L)'
;MSSSRPRTHTSRSIKDIHSSISMYKNSVNLSENRRTCMSHMKNRDKFLLDDDNPDASAVEALEFWNYKFDSDVQRQLIEAKVELKFKLENQGIVEENLSKRKKYIKKSAEVNQSREISRCYKVYEDTLMNTFKDLKCKIQECIKNREVLRKKTSEINDEIQKQVLLIEKYSNDYNDILKRSSSTGRLPRRSKDIVSYTLSKQAYKEKMMKQKIEAQKQIGILQNEIISIGKSINEYDTISSNYRNEIKIVKKELIEHYSDMLKQGYDSKSEGLSWIVKIFLNLKQKVRKDMFPTCLDDKSIEVIVEIAKKSIVLDENYNKLAETKDPRFMIFVGKPSIQTRLGWIKQNVRVRRPEYVKKKVKWAPEEALDSIDEVGFTHGQIHDSMKLEEKIKSSHDEILNLQTNEIKRLTKKCLKTGTNIKTLISYIVGSDNVDKFMVVSMKKVKEINQVHEFTSTFSFMSKHLKKKLHSQIFKSMT
;
A
#
# COMPACT_ATOMS: atom_id res chain seq x y z
N MET A 1 -7.16 51.11 -20.27
CA MET A 1 -6.20 51.70 -19.31
C MET A 1 -6.40 51.04 -17.95
N SER A 2 -5.33 50.96 -17.16
CA SER A 2 -5.22 50.42 -15.79
C SER A 2 -5.58 48.95 -15.56
N SER A 3 -4.54 48.12 -15.70
CA SER A 3 -4.41 46.76 -15.17
C SER A 3 -4.21 46.76 -13.65
N SER A 4 -4.96 45.93 -12.92
CA SER A 4 -4.69 45.61 -11.52
C SER A 4 -4.27 44.13 -11.40
N ARG A 5 -2.99 43.92 -11.07
CA ARG A 5 -2.40 42.60 -10.79
C ARG A 5 -2.82 42.08 -9.41
N PRO A 6 -3.02 40.77 -9.23
CA PRO A 6 -3.05 40.17 -7.89
C PRO A 6 -1.62 39.90 -7.38
N ARG A 7 -1.43 40.21 -6.09
CA ARG A 7 -0.23 39.96 -5.28
C ARG A 7 0.01 38.47 -5.06
N THR A 8 1.25 38.06 -5.25
CA THR A 8 1.82 36.79 -4.79
C THR A 8 2.17 36.89 -3.30
N HIS A 9 1.62 36.00 -2.48
CA HIS A 9 2.06 35.79 -1.10
C HIS A 9 3.11 34.66 -1.10
N THR A 10 4.36 35.02 -0.80
CA THR A 10 5.46 34.08 -0.53
C THR A 10 5.44 33.70 0.95
N SER A 11 5.12 32.43 1.23
CA SER A 11 5.26 31.84 2.56
C SER A 11 6.72 31.46 2.81
N ARG A 12 7.31 32.07 3.85
CA ARG A 12 8.52 31.60 4.53
C ARG A 12 8.23 30.28 5.25
N SER A 13 9.09 29.27 5.09
CA SER A 13 9.21 28.09 5.96
C SER A 13 10.69 27.69 5.95
N ILE A 14 11.47 28.08 6.97
CA ILE A 14 11.85 27.24 8.11
C ILE A 14 12.29 25.85 7.61
N LYS A 15 13.59 25.72 7.38
CA LYS A 15 14.30 24.44 7.35
C LYS A 15 15.39 24.54 8.40
N ASP A 16 15.17 23.88 9.52
CA ASP A 16 16.22 23.36 10.37
C ASP A 16 15.61 22.26 11.24
N ILE A 17 16.49 21.37 11.69
CA ILE A 17 16.35 20.38 12.78
C ILE A 17 16.35 18.89 12.32
N HIS A 18 17.60 18.38 12.35
CA HIS A 18 18.07 17.07 12.83
C HIS A 18 18.11 15.85 11.89
N SER A 19 19.31 15.59 11.36
CA SER A 19 19.87 14.23 11.31
C SER A 19 21.05 14.13 12.29
N SER A 20 20.93 13.17 13.21
CA SER A 20 21.98 12.75 14.14
C SER A 20 22.43 11.35 13.72
N ILE A 21 23.74 11.10 13.67
CA ILE A 21 24.48 9.81 13.80
C ILE A 21 25.96 10.14 13.50
N SER A 22 26.75 10.51 14.50
CA SER A 22 27.72 9.68 15.28
C SER A 22 28.71 8.90 14.39
N MET A 23 29.92 9.41 14.17
CA MET A 23 31.14 9.20 14.99
C MET A 23 31.56 7.72 15.11
N TYR A 24 32.45 7.28 14.20
CA TYR A 24 33.61 6.44 14.56
C TYR A 24 34.79 6.82 13.66
N LYS A 25 35.78 7.45 14.29
CA LYS A 25 37.12 7.71 13.77
C LYS A 25 37.92 6.41 13.82
N ASN A 26 38.74 6.14 12.80
CA ASN A 26 40.01 5.44 12.97
C ASN A 26 40.99 5.92 11.89
N SER A 27 41.82 6.86 12.32
CA SER A 27 43.03 7.33 11.65
C SER A 27 44.15 6.30 11.83
N VAL A 28 44.68 5.78 10.73
CA VAL A 28 45.90 4.97 10.72
C VAL A 28 47.09 5.93 10.70
N ASN A 29 47.76 6.06 11.84
CA ASN A 29 49.08 6.68 11.96
C ASN A 29 50.13 5.67 11.49
N LEU A 30 50.80 5.96 10.38
CA LEU A 30 52.05 5.31 9.98
C LEU A 30 53.20 6.03 10.71
N SER A 31 53.63 5.48 11.85
CA SER A 31 54.85 5.91 12.52
C SER A 31 56.05 5.22 11.86
N GLU A 32 56.85 6.01 11.14
CA GLU A 32 58.21 5.67 10.73
C GLU A 32 59.06 5.36 11.96
N ASN A 33 59.42 4.10 12.16
CA ASN A 33 60.46 3.71 13.10
C ASN A 33 61.72 3.35 12.31
N ARG A 34 62.57 4.36 12.09
CA ARG A 34 63.98 4.20 11.76
C ARG A 34 64.67 3.54 12.95
N ARG A 35 65.18 2.32 12.78
CA ARG A 35 66.26 1.78 13.61
C ARG A 35 67.52 1.69 12.78
N THR A 36 68.39 2.66 13.03
CA THR A 36 69.81 2.70 12.72
C THR A 36 70.50 1.53 13.41
N CYS A 37 71.01 0.57 12.64
CA CYS A 37 72.03 -0.37 13.12
C CYS A 37 73.40 0.21 12.78
N MET A 38 73.98 0.90 13.75
CA MET A 38 75.41 1.20 13.78
C MET A 38 76.17 -0.09 14.09
N SER A 39 76.85 -0.66 13.11
CA SER A 39 77.93 -1.62 13.36
C SER A 39 79.26 -0.92 13.11
N HIS A 40 79.98 -0.71 14.21
CA HIS A 40 81.31 -0.13 14.28
C HIS A 40 82.26 -0.72 13.23
N MET A 41 82.75 0.13 12.33
CA MET A 41 84.00 -0.14 11.60
C MET A 41 85.15 -0.04 12.61
N LYS A 42 85.61 -1.19 13.11
CA LYS A 42 86.95 -1.28 13.67
C LYS A 42 87.93 -1.14 12.51
N ASN A 43 88.63 -0.01 12.48
CA ASN A 43 89.90 0.12 11.78
C ASN A 43 90.78 -1.06 12.20
N ARG A 44 91.15 -1.89 11.23
CA ARG A 44 92.26 -2.81 11.39
C ARG A 44 93.29 -2.49 10.33
N ASP A 45 94.51 -2.45 10.83
CA ASP A 45 95.69 -1.89 10.23
C ASP A 45 95.97 -2.45 8.84
N LYS A 46 96.58 -1.58 8.03
CA LYS A 46 97.32 -1.96 6.82
C LYS A 46 98.18 -3.18 7.14
N PHE A 47 97.72 -4.36 6.76
CA PHE A 47 98.66 -5.42 6.44
C PHE A 47 99.35 -4.96 5.16
N LEU A 48 100.64 -4.65 5.32
CA LEU A 48 101.59 -4.72 4.23
C LEU A 48 101.30 -6.03 3.48
N LEU A 49 100.76 -5.90 2.28
CA LEU A 49 100.85 -6.96 1.30
C LEU A 49 102.36 -7.10 1.05
N ASP A 50 102.93 -8.21 1.49
CA ASP A 50 104.19 -8.66 0.88
C ASP A 50 103.86 -8.94 -0.59
N ASP A 51 104.37 -8.11 -1.49
CA ASP A 51 104.21 -8.25 -2.94
C ASP A 51 104.89 -9.51 -3.50
N ASP A 52 105.52 -10.32 -2.63
CA ASP A 52 106.31 -11.49 -3.03
C ASP A 52 105.53 -12.81 -3.07
N ASN A 53 104.21 -12.84 -2.74
CA ASN A 53 103.41 -14.07 -2.89
C ASN A 53 101.90 -13.84 -3.15
N PRO A 54 101.46 -13.73 -4.42
CA PRO A 54 100.06 -13.51 -4.78
C PRO A 54 99.13 -14.69 -4.42
N ASP A 55 99.66 -15.91 -4.31
CA ASP A 55 98.85 -17.11 -4.05
C ASP A 55 98.39 -17.20 -2.58
N ALA A 56 99.19 -16.71 -1.63
CA ALA A 56 98.82 -16.68 -0.22
C ALA A 56 97.67 -15.69 0.07
N SER A 57 97.67 -14.54 -0.60
CA SER A 57 96.61 -13.54 -0.48
C SER A 57 95.28 -14.02 -1.10
N ALA A 58 95.34 -14.82 -2.18
CA ALA A 58 94.17 -15.42 -2.80
C ALA A 58 93.50 -16.49 -1.90
N VAL A 59 94.30 -17.27 -1.15
CA VAL A 59 93.79 -18.31 -0.24
C VAL A 59 93.10 -17.70 0.99
N GLU A 60 93.67 -16.67 1.61
CA GLU A 60 92.99 -15.96 2.72
C GLU A 60 91.72 -15.24 2.26
N ALA A 61 91.70 -14.70 1.05
CA ALA A 61 90.49 -14.12 0.46
C ALA A 61 89.41 -15.19 0.21
N LEU A 62 89.78 -16.40 -0.22
CA LEU A 62 88.85 -17.52 -0.42
C LEU A 62 88.31 -18.08 0.91
N GLU A 63 89.13 -18.18 1.95
CA GLU A 63 88.67 -18.59 3.30
C GLU A 63 87.71 -17.57 3.92
N PHE A 64 87.95 -16.27 3.70
CA PHE A 64 87.03 -15.21 4.11
C PHE A 64 85.70 -15.24 3.33
N TRP A 65 85.74 -15.60 2.05
CA TRP A 65 84.52 -15.78 1.23
C TRP A 65 83.69 -16.99 1.67
N ASN A 66 84.32 -18.09 2.02
CA ASN A 66 83.62 -19.33 2.41
C ASN A 66 82.90 -19.20 3.76
N TYR A 67 83.42 -18.40 4.71
CA TYR A 67 82.82 -18.25 6.04
C TYR A 67 81.61 -17.27 6.07
N LYS A 68 81.54 -16.32 5.12
CA LYS A 68 80.52 -15.25 5.14
C LYS A 68 79.28 -15.56 4.29
N PHE A 69 79.40 -16.38 3.24
CA PHE A 69 78.29 -16.68 2.33
C PHE A 69 77.42 -17.88 2.73
N ASP A 70 77.90 -18.77 3.61
CA ASP A 70 77.13 -19.98 3.97
C ASP A 70 76.08 -19.72 5.08
N SER A 71 76.29 -18.72 5.94
CA SER A 71 75.40 -18.39 7.07
C SER A 71 74.07 -17.72 6.65
N ASP A 72 74.14 -16.70 5.78
CA ASP A 72 72.95 -15.95 5.37
C ASP A 72 72.06 -16.74 4.39
N VAL A 73 72.67 -17.53 3.52
CA VAL A 73 71.94 -18.41 2.57
C VAL A 73 71.24 -19.53 3.33
N GLN A 74 71.89 -20.17 4.31
CA GLN A 74 71.23 -21.17 5.16
C GLN A 74 70.09 -20.56 5.98
N ARG A 75 70.25 -19.34 6.51
CA ARG A 75 69.17 -18.65 7.25
C ARG A 75 67.96 -18.39 6.36
N GLN A 76 68.16 -17.87 5.15
CA GLN A 76 67.08 -17.62 4.19
C GLN A 76 66.38 -18.92 3.76
N LEU A 77 67.13 -20.02 3.62
CA LEU A 77 66.58 -21.31 3.22
C LEU A 77 65.75 -21.96 4.35
N ILE A 78 66.16 -21.78 5.61
CA ILE A 78 65.39 -22.19 6.79
C ILE A 78 64.12 -21.33 6.93
N GLU A 79 64.21 -20.02 6.79
CA GLU A 79 63.05 -19.10 6.82
C GLU A 79 62.02 -19.44 5.73
N ALA A 80 62.48 -19.65 4.48
CA ALA A 80 61.62 -20.04 3.37
C ALA A 80 60.94 -21.40 3.63
N LYS A 81 61.64 -22.35 4.26
CA LYS A 81 61.09 -23.69 4.58
C LYS A 81 60.04 -23.62 5.70
N VAL A 82 60.24 -22.75 6.70
CA VAL A 82 59.26 -22.50 7.76
C VAL A 82 58.03 -21.78 7.20
N GLU A 83 58.21 -20.78 6.33
CA GLU A 83 57.11 -20.06 5.69
C GLU A 83 56.28 -20.98 4.78
N LEU A 84 56.93 -21.87 4.02
CA LEU A 84 56.26 -22.83 3.15
C LEU A 84 55.48 -23.87 3.96
N LYS A 85 56.03 -24.35 5.08
CA LYS A 85 55.35 -25.27 6.00
C LYS A 85 54.13 -24.61 6.66
N PHE A 86 54.26 -23.34 7.07
CA PHE A 86 53.14 -22.53 7.58
C PHE A 86 52.04 -22.30 6.53
N LYS A 87 52.41 -22.05 5.26
CA LYS A 87 51.45 -21.91 4.16
C LYS A 87 50.71 -23.22 3.84
N LEU A 88 51.39 -24.37 3.90
CA LEU A 88 50.80 -25.69 3.71
C LEU A 88 49.85 -26.10 4.86
N GLU A 89 50.23 -25.87 6.12
CA GLU A 89 49.37 -26.14 7.28
C GLU A 89 48.10 -25.27 7.29
N ASN A 90 48.18 -24.04 6.79
CA ASN A 90 47.05 -23.12 6.70
C ASN A 90 46.24 -23.24 5.40
N GLN A 91 46.69 -24.06 4.43
CA GLN A 91 46.04 -24.20 3.13
C GLN A 91 44.63 -24.81 3.24
N GLY A 92 44.43 -25.76 4.17
CA GLY A 92 43.12 -26.35 4.46
C GLY A 92 42.11 -25.34 5.04
N ILE A 93 42.57 -24.39 5.85
CA ILE A 93 41.73 -23.33 6.44
C ILE A 93 41.36 -22.28 5.38
N VAL A 94 42.27 -21.98 4.45
CA VAL A 94 42.02 -21.04 3.35
C VAL A 94 41.07 -21.63 2.32
N GLU A 95 41.21 -22.91 1.96
CA GLU A 95 40.29 -23.59 1.04
C GLU A 95 38.89 -23.79 1.64
N GLU A 96 38.79 -24.09 2.94
CA GLU A 96 37.51 -24.16 3.64
C GLU A 96 36.83 -22.78 3.71
N ASN A 97 37.58 -21.71 3.96
CA ASN A 97 37.06 -20.34 3.97
C ASN A 97 36.69 -19.81 2.58
N LEU A 98 37.45 -20.16 1.54
CA LEU A 98 37.10 -19.89 0.15
C LEU A 98 35.83 -20.65 -0.27
N SER A 99 35.68 -21.90 0.18
CA SER A 99 34.49 -22.71 -0.06
C SER A 99 33.26 -22.16 0.69
N LYS A 100 33.43 -21.71 1.94
CA LYS A 100 32.39 -20.99 2.70
C LYS A 100 32.00 -19.69 2.00
N ARG A 101 32.97 -18.86 1.58
CA ARG A 101 32.72 -17.60 0.85
C ARG A 101 32.03 -17.85 -0.50
N LYS A 102 32.45 -18.84 -1.29
CA LYS A 102 31.78 -19.21 -2.56
C LYS A 102 30.34 -19.70 -2.34
N LYS A 103 30.07 -20.44 -1.26
CA LYS A 103 28.69 -20.85 -0.87
C LYS A 103 27.84 -19.67 -0.42
N TYR A 104 28.40 -18.70 0.31
CA TYR A 104 27.72 -17.47 0.69
C TYR A 104 27.44 -16.55 -0.50
N ILE A 105 28.39 -16.42 -1.44
CA ILE A 105 28.24 -15.61 -2.66
C ILE A 105 27.18 -16.19 -3.60
N LYS A 106 27.11 -17.52 -3.78
CA LYS A 106 26.04 -18.16 -4.56
C LYS A 106 24.66 -17.96 -3.91
N LYS A 107 24.53 -18.14 -2.59
CA LYS A 107 23.27 -17.88 -1.88
C LYS A 107 22.87 -16.41 -1.88
N SER A 108 23.81 -15.47 -1.78
CA SER A 108 23.50 -14.04 -1.85
C SER A 108 23.12 -13.59 -3.27
N ALA A 109 23.72 -14.18 -4.31
CA ALA A 109 23.39 -13.86 -5.70
C ALA A 109 21.96 -14.28 -6.07
N GLU A 110 21.52 -15.49 -5.71
CA GLU A 110 20.14 -15.96 -5.94
C GLU A 110 19.10 -15.17 -5.13
N VAL A 111 19.42 -14.81 -3.88
CA VAL A 111 18.57 -13.97 -3.03
C VAL A 111 18.50 -12.52 -3.54
N ASN A 112 19.58 -12.00 -4.12
CA ASN A 112 19.59 -10.66 -4.72
C ASN A 112 18.84 -10.63 -6.05
N GLN A 113 18.98 -11.65 -6.90
CA GLN A 113 18.22 -11.79 -8.15
C GLN A 113 16.71 -11.91 -7.89
N SER A 114 16.29 -12.74 -6.92
CA SER A 114 14.87 -12.86 -6.57
C SER A 114 14.28 -11.56 -6.02
N ARG A 115 15.06 -10.79 -5.23
CA ARG A 115 14.66 -9.45 -4.75
C ARG A 115 14.56 -8.42 -5.87
N GLU A 116 15.46 -8.47 -6.85
CA GLU A 116 15.46 -7.56 -7.99
C GLU A 116 14.27 -7.85 -8.92
N ILE A 117 13.98 -9.13 -9.16
CA ILE A 117 12.76 -9.57 -9.85
C ILE A 117 11.50 -9.10 -9.10
N SER A 118 11.45 -9.19 -7.76
CA SER A 118 10.33 -8.68 -6.96
C SER A 118 10.14 -7.17 -7.13
N ARG A 119 11.24 -6.40 -7.19
CA ARG A 119 11.18 -4.96 -7.41
C ARG A 119 10.65 -4.62 -8.80
N CYS A 120 11.12 -5.31 -9.83
CA CYS A 120 10.64 -5.12 -11.20
C CYS A 120 9.14 -5.42 -11.30
N TYR A 121 8.68 -6.55 -10.75
CA TYR A 121 7.25 -6.87 -10.71
C TYR A 121 6.45 -5.81 -9.96
N LYS A 122 6.93 -5.36 -8.80
CA LYS A 122 6.26 -4.32 -8.02
C LYS A 122 6.10 -3.01 -8.79
N VAL A 123 7.16 -2.54 -9.47
CA VAL A 123 7.10 -1.31 -10.26
C VAL A 123 6.12 -1.44 -11.43
N TYR A 124 6.14 -2.59 -12.12
CA TYR A 124 5.21 -2.86 -13.22
C TYR A 124 3.75 -2.95 -12.71
N GLU A 125 3.50 -3.68 -11.63
CA GLU A 125 2.20 -3.78 -10.97
C GLU A 125 1.67 -2.41 -10.51
N ASP A 126 2.51 -1.61 -9.85
CA ASP A 126 2.14 -0.27 -9.39
C ASP A 126 1.80 0.62 -10.59
N THR A 127 2.57 0.53 -11.68
CA THR A 127 2.28 1.27 -12.91
C THR A 127 0.94 0.85 -13.50
N LEU A 128 0.68 -0.44 -13.70
CA LEU A 128 -0.58 -0.94 -14.25
C LEU A 128 -1.80 -0.61 -13.36
N MET A 129 -1.65 -0.71 -12.04
CA MET A 129 -2.74 -0.40 -11.12
C MET A 129 -3.01 1.10 -11.06
N ASN A 130 -1.97 1.94 -11.17
CA ASN A 130 -2.12 3.38 -11.24
C ASN A 130 -2.78 3.80 -12.56
N THR A 131 -2.33 3.28 -13.70
CA THR A 131 -2.99 3.59 -14.99
C THR A 131 -4.46 3.17 -14.99
N PHE A 132 -4.79 2.00 -14.43
CA PHE A 132 -6.17 1.56 -14.30
C PHE A 132 -7.02 2.49 -13.42
N LYS A 133 -6.47 2.96 -12.29
CA LYS A 133 -7.15 3.93 -11.42
C LYS A 133 -7.32 5.29 -12.10
N ASP A 134 -6.28 5.79 -12.75
CA ASP A 134 -6.29 7.07 -13.46
C ASP A 134 -7.34 7.07 -14.57
N LEU A 135 -7.42 5.99 -15.36
CA LEU A 135 -8.45 5.85 -16.39
C LEU A 135 -9.86 5.83 -15.80
N LYS A 136 -10.07 5.17 -14.65
CA LYS A 136 -11.36 5.23 -13.95
C LYS A 136 -11.71 6.64 -13.50
N CYS A 137 -10.75 7.36 -12.93
CA CYS A 137 -10.93 8.76 -12.51
C CYS A 137 -11.29 9.65 -13.72
N LYS A 138 -10.54 9.52 -14.83
CA LYS A 138 -10.81 10.26 -16.08
C LYS A 138 -12.20 9.97 -16.63
N ILE A 139 -12.67 8.72 -16.61
CA ILE A 139 -14.04 8.40 -17.04
C ILE A 139 -15.08 9.07 -16.14
N GLN A 140 -14.88 9.03 -14.82
CA GLN A 140 -15.81 9.68 -13.89
C GLN A 140 -15.84 11.19 -14.10
N GLU A 141 -14.69 11.82 -14.35
CA GLU A 141 -14.59 13.23 -14.69
C GLU A 141 -15.30 13.56 -16.02
N CYS A 142 -15.10 12.76 -17.06
CA CYS A 142 -15.84 12.92 -18.32
C CYS A 142 -17.36 12.83 -18.12
N ILE A 143 -17.83 11.88 -17.29
CA ILE A 143 -19.27 11.75 -16.98
C ILE A 143 -19.78 13.01 -16.26
N LYS A 144 -19.06 13.50 -15.25
CA LYS A 144 -19.42 14.73 -14.53
C LYS A 144 -19.48 15.94 -15.46
N ASN A 145 -18.46 16.14 -16.30
CA ASN A 145 -18.42 17.26 -17.24
C ASN A 145 -19.57 17.19 -18.25
N ARG A 146 -19.88 15.98 -18.75
CA ARG A 146 -21.03 15.75 -19.63
C ARG A 146 -22.35 16.08 -18.94
N GLU A 147 -22.53 15.73 -17.67
CA GLU A 147 -23.73 16.06 -16.90
C GLU A 147 -23.88 17.57 -16.67
N VAL A 148 -22.78 18.28 -16.40
CA VAL A 148 -22.77 19.75 -16.31
C VAL A 148 -23.22 20.39 -17.62
N LEU A 149 -22.72 19.89 -18.76
CA LEU A 149 -23.15 20.38 -20.07
C LEU A 149 -24.64 20.09 -20.34
N ARG A 150 -25.14 18.90 -20.00
CA ARG A 150 -26.58 18.57 -20.14
C ARG A 150 -27.46 19.49 -19.29
N LYS A 151 -27.02 19.81 -18.08
CA LYS A 151 -27.72 20.78 -17.22
C LYS A 151 -27.74 22.16 -17.87
N LYS A 152 -26.61 22.63 -18.40
CA LYS A 152 -26.53 23.90 -19.14
C LYS A 152 -27.46 23.92 -20.36
N THR A 153 -27.56 22.82 -21.11
CA THR A 153 -28.50 22.70 -22.23
C THR A 153 -29.96 22.83 -21.78
N SER A 154 -30.31 22.24 -20.62
CA SER A 154 -31.65 22.40 -20.04
C SER A 154 -31.94 23.86 -19.69
N GLU A 155 -31.00 24.55 -19.04
CA GLU A 155 -31.14 25.95 -18.65
C GLU A 155 -31.32 26.87 -19.87
N ILE A 156 -30.59 26.61 -20.96
CA ILE A 156 -30.74 27.36 -22.22
C ILE A 156 -32.10 27.07 -22.87
N ASN A 157 -32.57 25.82 -22.84
CA ASN A 157 -33.90 25.46 -23.35
C ASN A 157 -35.02 26.19 -22.59
N ASP A 158 -34.92 26.28 -21.26
CA ASP A 158 -35.87 27.04 -20.45
C ASP A 158 -35.86 28.54 -20.84
N GLU A 159 -34.68 29.10 -21.13
CA GLU A 159 -34.56 30.48 -21.61
C GLU A 159 -35.16 30.68 -23.00
N ILE A 160 -34.96 29.73 -23.94
CA ILE A 160 -35.62 29.75 -25.24
C ILE A 160 -37.14 29.73 -25.07
N GLN A 161 -37.68 28.90 -24.18
CA GLN A 161 -39.11 28.86 -23.90
C GLN A 161 -39.64 30.20 -23.39
N LYS A 162 -38.91 30.88 -22.48
CA LYS A 162 -39.27 32.23 -22.03
C LYS A 162 -39.30 33.24 -23.19
N GLN A 163 -38.32 33.19 -24.10
CA GLN A 163 -38.28 34.06 -25.27
C GLN A 163 -39.44 33.79 -26.25
N VAL A 164 -39.83 32.52 -26.41
CA VAL A 164 -41.02 32.16 -27.20
C VAL A 164 -42.30 32.73 -26.58
N LEU A 165 -42.47 32.60 -25.25
CA LEU A 165 -43.61 33.20 -24.54
C LEU A 165 -43.64 34.73 -24.67
N LEU A 166 -42.49 35.39 -24.68
CA LEU A 166 -42.41 36.84 -24.94
C LEU A 166 -42.89 37.20 -26.35
N ILE A 167 -42.50 36.41 -27.37
CA ILE A 167 -42.97 36.60 -28.75
C ILE A 167 -44.50 36.45 -28.83
N GLU A 168 -45.07 35.44 -28.17
CA GLU A 168 -46.52 35.23 -28.11
C GLU A 168 -47.22 36.41 -27.43
N LYS A 169 -46.67 36.90 -26.32
CA LYS A 169 -47.18 38.09 -25.63
C LYS A 169 -47.18 39.32 -26.54
N TYR A 170 -46.09 39.61 -27.24
CA TYR A 170 -46.04 40.73 -28.20
C TYR A 170 -47.06 40.58 -29.32
N SER A 171 -47.31 39.35 -29.78
CA SER A 171 -48.33 39.06 -30.79
C SER A 171 -49.75 39.31 -30.26
N ASN A 172 -50.03 38.88 -29.03
CA ASN A 172 -51.32 39.08 -28.38
C ASN A 172 -51.57 40.57 -28.08
N ASP A 173 -50.60 41.28 -27.50
CA ASP A 173 -50.69 42.71 -27.21
C ASP A 173 -50.97 43.53 -28.49
N TYR A 174 -50.32 43.18 -29.61
CA TYR A 174 -50.60 43.80 -30.90
C TYR A 174 -52.03 43.51 -31.40
N ASN A 175 -52.48 42.26 -31.32
CA ASN A 175 -53.83 41.87 -31.74
C ASN A 175 -54.93 42.49 -30.87
N ASP A 176 -54.70 42.63 -29.57
CA ASP A 176 -55.65 43.26 -28.65
C ASP A 176 -55.80 44.76 -28.92
N ILE A 177 -54.70 45.44 -29.23
CA ILE A 177 -54.74 46.85 -29.66
C ILE A 177 -55.46 46.99 -31.01
N LEU A 178 -55.26 46.04 -31.93
CA LEU A 178 -55.97 46.00 -33.21
C LEU A 178 -57.49 45.85 -33.00
N LYS A 179 -57.92 44.92 -32.15
CA LYS A 179 -59.33 44.70 -31.80
C LYS A 179 -59.96 45.90 -31.09
N ARG A 180 -59.24 46.54 -30.16
CA ARG A 180 -59.70 47.78 -29.52
C ARG A 180 -59.93 48.87 -30.55
N SER A 181 -59.00 49.02 -31.50
CA SER A 181 -59.12 50.03 -32.57
C SER A 181 -60.29 49.80 -33.53
N SER A 182 -60.73 48.56 -33.76
CA SER A 182 -61.91 48.27 -34.58
C SER A 182 -63.22 48.39 -33.80
N SER A 183 -63.20 48.22 -32.47
CA SER A 183 -64.39 48.32 -31.60
C SER A 183 -64.78 49.76 -31.22
N THR A 184 -63.82 50.69 -31.15
CA THR A 184 -64.10 52.13 -30.96
C THR A 184 -64.45 52.81 -32.28
N GLY A 185 -65.71 52.70 -32.72
CA GLY A 185 -66.24 53.25 -33.97
C GLY A 185 -66.30 54.79 -34.09
N ARG A 186 -65.37 55.55 -33.49
CA ARG A 186 -65.29 57.02 -33.67
C ARG A 186 -63.89 57.42 -34.14
N LEU A 187 -63.74 57.52 -35.46
CA LEU A 187 -62.61 58.22 -36.07
C LEU A 187 -62.62 59.70 -35.62
N PRO A 188 -61.46 60.29 -35.30
CA PRO A 188 -61.39 61.71 -34.99
C PRO A 188 -61.83 62.54 -36.22
N ARG A 189 -62.80 63.45 -36.03
CA ARG A 189 -63.48 64.21 -37.09
C ARG A 189 -62.59 65.24 -37.82
N ARG A 190 -61.33 65.45 -37.41
CA ARG A 190 -60.41 66.42 -38.02
C ARG A 190 -59.28 65.71 -38.77
N SER A 191 -59.00 66.16 -40.00
CA SER A 191 -58.00 65.55 -40.90
C SER A 191 -56.59 65.46 -40.31
N LYS A 192 -56.16 66.45 -39.50
CA LYS A 192 -54.85 66.45 -38.83
C LYS A 192 -54.71 65.34 -37.77
N ASP A 193 -55.80 65.01 -37.08
CA ASP A 193 -55.80 64.00 -36.00
C ASP A 193 -55.73 62.58 -36.59
N ILE A 194 -56.34 62.37 -37.76
CA ILE A 194 -56.30 61.08 -38.49
C ILE A 194 -54.86 60.72 -38.87
N VAL A 195 -54.08 61.69 -39.38
CA VAL A 195 -52.69 61.47 -39.78
C VAL A 195 -51.81 61.16 -38.57
N SER A 196 -51.99 61.87 -37.45
CA SER A 196 -51.23 61.60 -36.22
C SER A 196 -51.52 60.21 -35.64
N TYR A 197 -52.78 59.75 -35.74
CA TYR A 197 -53.22 58.45 -35.27
C TYR A 197 -52.66 57.31 -36.13
N THR A 198 -52.69 57.44 -37.47
CA THR A 198 -52.13 56.43 -38.37
C THR A 198 -50.62 56.31 -38.21
N LEU A 199 -49.90 57.43 -38.07
CA LEU A 199 -48.46 57.45 -37.79
C LEU A 199 -48.13 56.77 -36.47
N SER A 200 -48.89 57.06 -35.41
CA SER A 200 -48.68 56.45 -34.08
C SER A 200 -48.97 54.95 -34.08
N LYS A 201 -50.04 54.52 -34.78
CA LYS A 201 -50.37 53.10 -34.97
C LYS A 201 -49.28 52.36 -35.75
N GLN A 202 -48.74 52.99 -36.79
CA GLN A 202 -47.63 52.44 -37.57
C GLN A 202 -46.35 52.36 -36.73
N ALA A 203 -46.00 53.40 -35.98
CA ALA A 203 -44.85 53.39 -35.08
C ALA A 203 -44.95 52.29 -34.00
N TYR A 204 -46.14 52.06 -33.45
CA TYR A 204 -46.38 50.97 -32.50
C TYR A 204 -46.20 49.59 -33.15
N LYS A 205 -46.73 49.39 -34.36
CA LYS A 205 -46.55 48.16 -35.14
C LYS A 205 -45.06 47.90 -35.40
N GLU A 206 -44.32 48.91 -35.83
CA GLU A 206 -42.88 48.82 -36.07
C GLU A 206 -42.11 48.50 -34.79
N LYS A 207 -42.48 49.09 -33.65
CA LYS A 207 -41.88 48.79 -32.34
C LYS A 207 -42.08 47.33 -31.93
N MET A 208 -43.31 46.81 -32.03
CA MET A 208 -43.61 45.41 -31.72
C MET A 208 -42.89 44.45 -32.67
N MET A 209 -42.83 44.78 -33.96
CA MET A 209 -42.10 44.00 -34.96
C MET A 209 -40.59 43.97 -34.66
N LYS A 210 -40.00 45.11 -34.26
CA LYS A 210 -38.59 45.17 -33.83
C LYS A 210 -38.31 44.29 -32.62
N GLN A 211 -39.16 44.35 -31.58
CA GLN A 211 -39.02 43.50 -30.38
C GLN A 211 -39.15 42.01 -30.69
N LYS A 212 -40.10 41.65 -31.57
CA LYS A 212 -40.25 40.26 -32.05
C LYS A 212 -39.01 39.77 -32.81
N ILE A 213 -38.47 40.60 -33.71
CA ILE A 213 -37.25 40.26 -34.46
C ILE A 213 -36.06 40.11 -33.51
N GLU A 214 -35.94 40.96 -32.49
CA GLU A 214 -34.87 40.87 -31.50
C GLU A 214 -34.95 39.58 -30.67
N ALA A 215 -36.13 39.23 -30.16
CA ALA A 215 -36.35 37.97 -29.46
C ALA A 215 -36.06 36.75 -30.36
N GLN A 216 -36.46 36.80 -31.63
CA GLN A 216 -36.13 35.75 -32.61
C GLN A 216 -34.62 35.62 -32.85
N LYS A 217 -33.89 36.74 -32.92
CA LYS A 217 -32.42 36.72 -33.02
C LYS A 217 -31.78 36.09 -31.77
N GLN A 218 -32.28 36.44 -30.58
CA GLN A 218 -31.80 35.85 -29.32
C GLN A 218 -32.02 34.34 -29.29
N ILE A 219 -33.19 33.86 -29.71
CA ILE A 219 -33.46 32.42 -29.86
C ILE A 219 -32.45 31.77 -30.81
N GLY A 220 -32.15 32.39 -31.96
CA GLY A 220 -31.15 31.87 -32.90
C GLY A 220 -29.74 31.76 -32.30
N ILE A 221 -29.33 32.74 -31.48
CA ILE A 221 -28.05 32.70 -30.76
C ILE A 221 -28.03 31.54 -29.75
N LEU A 222 -29.08 31.39 -28.95
CA LEU A 222 -29.20 30.32 -27.95
C LEU A 222 -29.24 28.93 -28.61
N GLN A 223 -29.91 28.79 -29.77
CA GLN A 223 -29.92 27.55 -30.55
C GLN A 223 -28.52 27.19 -31.07
N ASN A 224 -27.75 28.18 -31.54
CA ASN A 224 -26.35 27.95 -31.92
C ASN A 224 -25.49 27.52 -30.74
N GLU A 225 -25.72 28.07 -29.55
CA GLU A 225 -25.04 27.65 -28.33
C GLU A 225 -25.38 26.20 -27.97
N ILE A 226 -26.65 25.79 -28.07
CA ILE A 226 -27.07 24.38 -27.90
C ILE A 226 -26.33 23.46 -28.88
N ILE A 227 -26.23 23.84 -30.15
CA ILE A 227 -25.51 23.06 -31.17
C ILE A 227 -24.03 22.93 -30.78
N SER A 228 -23.41 24.01 -30.31
CA SER A 228 -22.01 23.99 -29.84
C SER A 228 -21.83 23.06 -28.63
N ILE A 229 -22.70 23.14 -27.63
CA ILE A 229 -22.67 22.26 -26.46
C ILE A 229 -22.89 20.80 -26.88
N GLY A 230 -23.78 20.55 -27.85
CA GLY A 230 -24.01 19.23 -28.41
C GLY A 230 -22.76 18.61 -29.03
N LYS A 231 -21.93 19.41 -29.73
CA LYS A 231 -20.62 18.95 -30.24
C LYS A 231 -19.68 18.55 -29.10
N SER A 232 -19.57 19.37 -28.05
CA SER A 232 -18.74 19.05 -26.88
C SER A 232 -19.22 17.82 -26.11
N ILE A 233 -20.55 17.59 -26.01
CA ILE A 233 -21.09 16.35 -25.43
C ILE A 233 -20.65 15.14 -26.25
N ASN A 234 -20.73 15.22 -27.58
CA ASN A 234 -20.29 14.13 -28.46
C ASN A 234 -18.79 13.87 -28.33
N GLU A 235 -17.96 14.91 -28.18
CA GLU A 235 -16.52 14.77 -27.89
C GLU A 235 -16.28 14.05 -26.55
N TYR A 236 -17.01 14.38 -25.49
CA TYR A 236 -16.91 13.64 -24.23
C TYR A 236 -17.36 12.18 -24.35
N ASP A 237 -18.36 11.89 -25.20
CA ASP A 237 -18.81 10.52 -25.45
C ASP A 237 -17.76 9.70 -26.23
N THR A 238 -17.06 10.30 -27.21
CA THR A 238 -15.96 9.63 -27.92
C THR A 238 -14.77 9.38 -26.99
N ILE A 239 -14.37 10.38 -26.21
CA ILE A 239 -13.30 10.25 -25.19
C ILE A 239 -13.66 9.17 -24.17
N SER A 240 -14.90 9.16 -23.66
CA SER A 240 -15.35 8.14 -22.71
C SER A 240 -15.31 6.73 -23.33
N SER A 241 -15.69 6.59 -24.60
CA SER A 241 -15.59 5.32 -25.33
C SER A 241 -14.14 4.84 -25.44
N ASN A 242 -13.21 5.75 -25.76
CA ASN A 242 -11.77 5.43 -25.84
C ASN A 242 -11.23 4.96 -24.49
N TYR A 243 -11.50 5.69 -23.40
CA TYR A 243 -11.07 5.27 -22.06
C TYR A 243 -11.69 3.93 -21.64
N ARG A 244 -12.94 3.62 -22.03
CA ARG A 244 -13.54 2.31 -21.76
C ARG A 244 -12.79 1.19 -22.49
N ASN A 245 -12.31 1.44 -23.71
CA ASN A 245 -11.52 0.47 -24.47
C ASN A 245 -10.13 0.29 -23.84
N GLU A 246 -9.45 1.38 -23.46
CA GLU A 246 -8.17 1.32 -22.75
C GLU A 246 -8.29 0.57 -21.42
N ILE A 247 -9.35 0.80 -20.63
CA ILE A 247 -9.62 0.04 -19.40
C ILE A 247 -9.76 -1.45 -19.68
N LYS A 248 -10.40 -1.85 -20.78
CA LYS A 248 -10.52 -3.27 -21.13
C LYS A 248 -9.15 -3.89 -21.41
N ILE A 249 -8.28 -3.17 -22.13
CA ILE A 249 -6.92 -3.60 -22.44
C ILE A 249 -6.11 -3.76 -21.15
N VAL A 250 -6.02 -2.71 -20.34
CA VAL A 250 -5.28 -2.72 -19.06
C VAL A 250 -5.84 -3.79 -18.11
N LYS A 251 -7.16 -3.95 -18.05
CA LYS A 251 -7.79 -5.00 -17.22
C LYS A 251 -7.40 -6.41 -17.69
N LYS A 252 -7.33 -6.63 -19.01
CA LYS A 252 -6.91 -7.93 -19.57
C LYS A 252 -5.45 -8.21 -19.18
N GLU A 253 -4.56 -7.23 -19.36
CA GLU A 253 -3.14 -7.34 -19.00
C GLU A 253 -2.95 -7.61 -17.50
N LEU A 254 -3.68 -6.89 -16.63
CA LEU A 254 -3.69 -7.16 -15.18
C LEU A 254 -4.12 -8.60 -14.86
N ILE A 255 -5.17 -9.10 -15.51
CA ILE A 255 -5.66 -10.47 -15.30
C ILE A 255 -4.64 -11.51 -15.74
N GLU A 256 -4.01 -11.31 -16.91
CA GLU A 256 -2.96 -12.19 -17.43
C GLU A 256 -1.74 -12.22 -16.50
N HIS A 257 -1.22 -11.05 -16.14
CA HIS A 257 -0.08 -10.90 -15.23
C HIS A 257 -0.32 -11.58 -13.88
N TYR A 258 -1.44 -11.26 -13.21
CA TYR A 258 -1.76 -11.86 -11.92
C TYR A 258 -2.10 -13.35 -12.00
N SER A 259 -2.58 -13.83 -13.16
CA SER A 259 -2.84 -15.26 -13.37
C SER A 259 -1.54 -16.03 -13.41
N ASP A 260 -0.55 -15.50 -14.12
CA ASP A 260 0.78 -16.12 -14.22
C ASP A 260 1.49 -16.12 -12.86
N MET A 261 1.41 -15.01 -12.10
CA MET A 261 1.93 -14.95 -10.74
C MET A 261 1.26 -15.95 -9.80
N LEU A 262 -0.08 -16.05 -9.85
CA LEU A 262 -0.83 -16.98 -9.01
C LEU A 262 -0.45 -18.43 -9.33
N LYS A 263 -0.32 -18.77 -10.60
CA LYS A 263 0.04 -20.12 -11.06
C LYS A 263 1.46 -20.51 -10.66
N GLN A 264 2.40 -19.56 -10.70
CA GLN A 264 3.78 -19.75 -10.23
C GLN A 264 3.86 -19.75 -8.69
N GLY A 265 2.84 -19.27 -7.99
CA GLY A 265 2.84 -19.10 -6.54
C GLY A 265 3.77 -17.95 -6.09
N TYR A 266 4.00 -16.96 -6.96
CA TYR A 266 4.91 -15.87 -6.65
C TYR A 266 4.20 -14.79 -5.82
N ASP A 267 4.77 -14.48 -4.67
CA ASP A 267 4.25 -13.48 -3.74
C ASP A 267 5.15 -12.23 -3.72
N SER A 268 4.78 -11.19 -4.46
CA SER A 268 5.53 -9.93 -4.52
C SER A 268 5.31 -9.01 -3.32
N LYS A 269 4.25 -9.23 -2.52
CA LYS A 269 3.85 -8.37 -1.40
C LYS A 269 4.07 -8.98 -0.02
N SER A 270 4.53 -10.23 0.04
CA SER A 270 4.72 -10.98 1.29
C SER A 270 3.43 -11.17 2.11
N GLU A 271 2.25 -11.12 1.47
CA GLU A 271 0.93 -11.29 2.12
C GLU A 271 0.31 -12.68 1.82
N GLY A 272 1.04 -13.54 1.11
CA GLY A 272 0.58 -14.84 0.63
C GLY A 272 -0.32 -14.71 -0.61
N LEU A 273 -0.71 -15.81 -1.24
CA LEU A 273 -1.50 -15.78 -2.49
C LEU A 273 -2.88 -15.12 -2.32
N SER A 274 -3.33 -14.88 -1.09
CA SER A 274 -4.58 -14.19 -0.77
C SER A 274 -4.65 -12.78 -1.34
N TRP A 275 -3.53 -12.04 -1.45
CA TRP A 275 -3.55 -10.67 -2.00
C TRP A 275 -3.80 -10.68 -3.52
N ILE A 276 -3.28 -11.67 -4.25
CA ILE A 276 -3.53 -11.81 -5.69
C ILE A 276 -5.01 -12.15 -5.92
N VAL A 277 -5.55 -13.06 -5.11
CA VAL A 277 -6.97 -13.42 -5.13
C VAL A 277 -7.85 -12.21 -4.80
N LYS A 278 -7.45 -11.38 -3.83
CA LYS A 278 -8.11 -10.10 -3.52
C LYS A 278 -8.15 -9.17 -4.73
N ILE A 279 -7.08 -9.09 -5.53
CA ILE A 279 -7.07 -8.29 -6.75
C ILE A 279 -8.06 -8.85 -7.79
N PHE A 280 -8.09 -10.17 -8.02
CA PHE A 280 -9.05 -10.77 -8.95
C PHE A 280 -10.50 -10.47 -8.56
N LEU A 281 -10.82 -10.56 -7.27
CA LEU A 281 -12.15 -10.23 -6.75
C LEU A 281 -12.48 -8.75 -7.00
N ASN A 282 -11.53 -7.83 -6.75
CA ASN A 282 -11.70 -6.40 -7.04
C ASN A 282 -11.88 -6.10 -8.54
N LEU A 283 -11.25 -6.89 -9.41
CA LEU A 283 -11.44 -6.82 -10.87
C LEU A 283 -12.72 -7.52 -11.35
N LYS A 284 -13.52 -8.09 -10.44
CA LYS A 284 -14.74 -8.88 -10.72
C LYS A 284 -14.47 -10.10 -11.60
N GLN A 285 -13.28 -10.71 -11.46
CA GLN A 285 -12.90 -11.92 -12.17
C GLN A 285 -13.10 -13.15 -11.26
N LYS A 286 -13.71 -14.21 -11.80
CA LYS A 286 -13.85 -15.48 -11.07
C LYS A 286 -12.50 -16.19 -11.00
N VAL A 287 -12.06 -16.52 -9.79
CA VAL A 287 -10.84 -17.29 -9.57
C VAL A 287 -11.18 -18.78 -9.72
N ARG A 288 -10.49 -19.44 -10.65
CA ARG A 288 -10.65 -20.88 -10.91
C ARG A 288 -9.52 -21.66 -10.22
N LYS A 289 -9.75 -22.95 -9.97
CA LYS A 289 -8.78 -23.83 -9.30
C LYS A 289 -7.50 -24.06 -10.11
N ASP A 290 -7.59 -24.03 -11.44
CA ASP A 290 -6.47 -24.21 -12.37
C ASP A 290 -5.47 -23.04 -12.36
N MET A 291 -5.85 -21.91 -11.76
CA MET A 291 -4.97 -20.74 -11.63
C MET A 291 -4.01 -20.87 -10.45
N PHE A 292 -4.19 -21.85 -9.55
CA PHE A 292 -3.34 -22.03 -8.37
C PHE A 292 -2.21 -23.04 -8.64
N PRO A 293 -1.13 -23.03 -7.82
CA PRO A 293 -0.10 -24.04 -7.87
C PRO A 293 -0.66 -25.44 -7.60
N THR A 294 -0.19 -26.43 -8.36
CA THR A 294 -0.65 -27.83 -8.28
C THR A 294 -0.41 -28.51 -6.93
N CYS A 295 0.47 -27.94 -6.10
CA CYS A 295 0.77 -28.44 -4.76
C CYS A 295 -0.27 -28.03 -3.70
N LEU A 296 -1.19 -27.10 -4.00
CA LEU A 296 -2.28 -26.72 -3.12
C LEU A 296 -3.48 -27.66 -3.31
N ASP A 297 -4.10 -28.06 -2.20
CA ASP A 297 -5.37 -28.79 -2.25
C ASP A 297 -6.58 -27.85 -2.27
N ASP A 298 -7.72 -28.38 -2.70
CA ASP A 298 -8.98 -27.65 -2.79
C ASP A 298 -9.34 -26.91 -1.49
N LYS A 299 -9.06 -27.54 -0.33
CA LYS A 299 -9.31 -26.93 0.99
C LYS A 299 -8.40 -25.72 1.24
N SER A 300 -7.11 -25.79 0.89
CA SER A 300 -6.21 -24.63 1.01
C SER A 300 -6.67 -23.50 0.10
N ILE A 301 -7.10 -23.81 -1.12
CA ILE A 301 -7.61 -22.83 -2.08
C ILE A 301 -8.85 -22.13 -1.53
N GLU A 302 -9.80 -22.88 -0.98
CA GLU A 302 -11.00 -22.34 -0.34
C GLU A 302 -10.65 -21.38 0.81
N VAL A 303 -9.71 -21.76 1.68
CA VAL A 303 -9.25 -20.91 2.78
C VAL A 303 -8.59 -19.62 2.26
N ILE A 304 -7.74 -19.71 1.23
CA ILE A 304 -7.11 -18.52 0.62
C ILE A 304 -8.18 -17.57 0.06
N VAL A 305 -9.21 -18.10 -0.60
CA VAL A 305 -10.33 -17.31 -1.12
C VAL A 305 -11.16 -16.69 0.01
N GLU A 306 -11.38 -17.41 1.10
CA GLU A 306 -12.09 -16.88 2.27
C GLU A 306 -11.31 -15.75 2.95
N ILE A 307 -9.99 -15.92 3.14
CA ILE A 307 -9.10 -14.87 3.65
C ILE A 307 -9.19 -13.64 2.76
N ALA A 308 -9.10 -13.81 1.43
CA ALA A 308 -9.19 -12.70 0.49
C ALA A 308 -10.52 -11.93 0.59
N LYS A 309 -11.66 -12.64 0.73
CA LYS A 309 -12.97 -12.01 0.92
C LYS A 309 -13.04 -11.21 2.21
N LYS A 310 -12.53 -11.76 3.32
CA LYS A 310 -12.48 -11.05 4.61
C LYS A 310 -11.56 -9.83 4.55
N SER A 311 -10.43 -9.94 3.87
CA SER A 311 -9.51 -8.82 3.63
C SER A 311 -10.14 -7.69 2.80
N ILE A 312 -11.09 -7.96 1.91
CA ILE A 312 -11.84 -6.91 1.19
C ILE A 312 -12.78 -6.19 2.15
N VAL A 313 -13.55 -6.94 2.95
CA VAL A 313 -14.46 -6.37 3.96
C VAL A 313 -13.67 -5.51 4.98
N LEU A 314 -12.47 -5.97 5.34
CA LEU A 314 -11.55 -5.23 6.19
C LEU A 314 -11.17 -3.87 5.58
N ASP A 315 -10.74 -3.85 4.31
CA ASP A 315 -10.42 -2.60 3.59
C ASP A 315 -11.64 -1.66 3.50
N GLU A 316 -12.83 -2.19 3.23
CA GLU A 316 -14.07 -1.40 3.20
C GLU A 316 -14.36 -0.74 4.55
N ASN A 317 -14.15 -1.46 5.65
CA ASN A 317 -14.31 -0.92 7.00
C ASN A 317 -13.25 0.15 7.31
N TYR A 318 -12.01 -0.02 6.85
CA TYR A 318 -10.97 1.01 6.96
C TYR A 318 -11.32 2.27 6.17
N ASN A 319 -11.85 2.13 4.95
CA ASN A 319 -12.26 3.28 4.13
C ASN A 319 -13.41 4.05 4.80
N LYS A 320 -14.42 3.36 5.33
CA LYS A 320 -15.51 3.97 6.12
C LYS A 320 -14.99 4.67 7.37
N LEU A 321 -13.98 4.09 8.03
CA LEU A 321 -13.35 4.70 9.20
C LEU A 321 -12.53 5.95 8.81
N ALA A 322 -11.93 5.98 7.61
CA ALA A 322 -11.23 7.16 7.10
C ALA A 322 -12.22 8.29 6.74
N GLU A 323 -13.34 7.97 6.11
CA GLU A 323 -14.41 8.93 5.77
C GLU A 323 -15.03 9.59 7.02
N THR A 324 -15.06 8.88 8.15
CA THR A 324 -15.55 9.41 9.44
C THR A 324 -14.50 10.23 10.21
N LYS A 325 -13.22 10.16 9.83
CA LYS A 325 -12.09 10.87 10.47
C LYS A 325 -11.58 11.99 9.55
N ASP A 326 -12.30 13.11 9.50
CA ASP A 326 -11.89 14.30 8.74
C ASP A 326 -10.66 14.98 9.41
N PRO A 327 -9.51 15.18 8.72
CA PRO A 327 -8.23 15.58 9.33
C PRO A 327 -8.20 16.97 9.99
N ARG A 328 -9.22 17.81 9.80
CA ARG A 328 -9.30 19.13 10.48
C ARG A 328 -9.53 19.00 11.99
N PHE A 329 -9.96 17.84 12.48
CA PHE A 329 -10.36 17.66 13.88
C PHE A 329 -9.34 16.91 14.74
N MET A 330 -8.27 16.35 14.17
CA MET A 330 -7.21 15.70 14.96
C MET A 330 -6.23 16.68 15.61
N ILE A 331 -6.29 17.98 15.29
CA ILE A 331 -5.42 18.99 15.90
C ILE A 331 -5.92 19.38 17.31
N PHE A 332 -7.21 19.22 17.61
CA PHE A 332 -7.80 19.75 18.85
C PHE A 332 -8.09 18.74 19.96
N VAL A 333 -8.19 17.43 19.66
CA VAL A 333 -8.47 16.43 20.70
C VAL A 333 -7.19 15.69 21.06
N GLY A 334 -6.35 16.33 21.86
CA GLY A 334 -5.32 15.63 22.62
C GLY A 334 -5.98 14.47 23.37
N LYS A 335 -5.41 13.25 23.28
CA LYS A 335 -5.94 12.06 23.97
C LYS A 335 -6.23 12.44 25.43
N PRO A 336 -7.49 12.35 25.89
CA PRO A 336 -7.82 12.73 27.26
C PRO A 336 -7.01 11.83 28.21
N SER A 337 -6.44 12.46 29.24
CA SER A 337 -5.56 11.78 30.17
C SER A 337 -6.27 10.56 30.78
N ILE A 338 -5.50 9.54 31.15
CA ILE A 338 -6.02 8.34 31.81
C ILE A 338 -6.80 8.72 33.08
N GLN A 339 -6.42 9.81 33.77
CA GLN A 339 -7.12 10.32 34.94
C GLN A 339 -8.53 10.84 34.61
N THR A 340 -8.70 11.54 33.48
CA THR A 340 -9.99 12.05 33.02
C THR A 340 -10.93 10.88 32.67
N ARG A 341 -10.39 9.85 32.00
CA ARG A 341 -11.14 8.61 31.70
C ARG A 341 -11.54 7.83 32.96
N LEU A 342 -10.65 7.74 33.95
CA LEU A 342 -10.95 7.13 35.25
C LEU A 342 -11.96 7.94 36.05
N GLY A 343 -11.97 9.27 35.90
CA GLY A 343 -12.96 10.17 36.49
C GLY A 343 -14.38 9.89 36.00
N TRP A 344 -14.56 9.71 34.69
CA TRP A 344 -15.86 9.35 34.11
C TRP A 344 -16.36 7.98 34.58
N ILE A 345 -15.45 7.01 34.71
CA ILE A 345 -15.80 5.68 35.24
C ILE A 345 -16.17 5.78 36.73
N LYS A 346 -15.45 6.58 37.53
CA LYS A 346 -15.77 6.80 38.95
C LYS A 346 -17.11 7.52 39.15
N GLN A 347 -17.49 8.44 38.27
CA GLN A 347 -18.80 9.11 38.36
C GLN A 347 -19.97 8.16 38.06
N ASN A 348 -19.76 7.18 37.17
CA ASN A 348 -20.79 6.20 36.79
C ASN A 348 -20.86 4.98 37.72
N VAL A 349 -19.80 4.69 38.48
CA VAL A 349 -19.80 3.62 39.50
C VAL A 349 -20.10 4.22 40.88
N ARG A 350 -21.32 4.72 41.06
CA ARG A 350 -21.85 4.99 42.41
C ARG A 350 -22.55 3.73 42.89
N VAL A 351 -21.83 2.87 43.61
CA VAL A 351 -22.43 1.76 44.36
C VAL A 351 -23.39 2.37 45.39
N ARG A 352 -24.69 2.40 45.08
CA ARG A 352 -25.72 2.82 46.02
C ARG A 352 -26.01 1.65 46.97
N ARG A 353 -25.87 1.87 48.28
CA ARG A 353 -26.53 1.03 49.29
C ARG A 353 -28.04 1.06 49.02
N PRO A 354 -28.74 -0.08 48.98
CA PRO A 354 -30.17 -0.08 48.77
C PRO A 354 -30.88 0.40 50.03
N GLU A 355 -31.42 1.61 50.00
CA GLU A 355 -32.44 2.05 50.96
C GLU A 355 -33.83 1.78 50.36
N TYR A 356 -34.57 0.88 50.99
CA TYR A 356 -35.93 0.54 50.62
C TYR A 356 -36.90 1.63 51.09
N VAL A 357 -37.19 2.61 50.23
CA VAL A 357 -38.39 3.45 50.39
C VAL A 357 -39.03 3.67 49.02
N LYS A 358 -40.29 3.22 48.89
CA LYS A 358 -41.15 3.44 47.72
C LYS A 358 -41.42 4.93 47.53
N LYS A 359 -40.63 5.59 46.69
CA LYS A 359 -41.02 6.84 46.00
C LYS A 359 -40.78 6.67 44.50
N LYS A 360 -41.79 7.01 43.70
CA LYS A 360 -41.71 7.02 42.23
C LYS A 360 -40.67 8.06 41.80
N VAL A 361 -39.44 7.60 41.54
CA VAL A 361 -38.40 8.43 40.93
C VAL A 361 -38.73 8.55 39.44
N LYS A 362 -39.22 9.72 39.03
CA LYS A 362 -39.14 10.13 37.63
C LYS A 362 -37.67 10.36 37.34
N TRP A 363 -37.10 9.51 36.50
CA TRP A 363 -35.80 9.76 35.89
C TRP A 363 -35.97 10.97 34.97
N ALA A 364 -35.23 12.04 35.24
CA ALA A 364 -35.03 13.10 34.25
C ALA A 364 -33.69 12.83 33.56
N PRO A 365 -33.67 12.56 32.25
CA PRO A 365 -32.47 12.68 31.44
C PRO A 365 -32.76 13.65 30.30
N GLU A 366 -32.63 14.97 30.50
CA GLU A 366 -32.64 15.88 29.35
C GLU A 366 -32.01 17.25 29.59
N GLU A 367 -31.90 17.75 30.83
CA GLU A 367 -31.47 19.15 31.04
C GLU A 367 -30.01 19.36 31.47
N ALA A 368 -29.14 18.33 31.41
CA ALA A 368 -27.73 18.46 31.82
C ALA A 368 -26.71 18.51 30.67
N LEU A 369 -27.15 18.65 29.41
CA LEU A 369 -26.24 18.64 28.25
C LEU A 369 -26.27 19.91 27.38
N ASP A 370 -27.11 20.89 27.68
CA ASP A 370 -27.26 22.08 26.83
C ASP A 370 -26.28 23.23 27.12
N SER A 371 -25.10 22.94 27.69
CA SER A 371 -24.09 23.99 27.89
C SER A 371 -22.66 23.51 27.69
N ILE A 372 -22.36 22.94 26.52
CA ILE A 372 -21.02 23.03 25.93
C ILE A 372 -21.18 23.31 24.44
N ASP A 373 -21.35 24.59 24.12
CA ASP A 373 -21.00 25.14 22.81
C ASP A 373 -19.49 24.94 22.60
N GLU A 374 -19.11 23.84 21.93
CA GLU A 374 -17.92 23.75 21.07
C GLU A 374 -17.84 22.34 20.44
N VAL A 375 -18.16 22.26 19.14
CA VAL A 375 -17.89 21.15 18.21
C VAL A 375 -18.51 19.81 18.61
N GLY A 376 -19.84 19.74 18.54
CA GLY A 376 -20.61 18.52 18.74
C GLY A 376 -20.29 17.44 17.70
N PHE A 377 -19.49 16.45 18.08
CA PHE A 377 -19.77 15.10 17.61
C PHE A 377 -21.15 14.72 18.12
N THR A 378 -22.08 14.43 17.21
CA THR A 378 -23.29 13.74 17.64
C THR A 378 -22.87 12.44 18.31
N HIS A 379 -23.39 12.14 19.50
CA HIS A 379 -23.06 10.94 20.28
C HIS A 379 -23.13 9.63 19.43
N GLY A 380 -23.93 9.63 18.36
CA GLY A 380 -24.01 8.58 17.35
C GLY A 380 -22.73 8.36 16.52
N GLN A 381 -22.01 9.41 16.10
CA GLN A 381 -20.79 9.29 15.27
C GLN A 381 -19.62 8.64 16.02
N ILE A 382 -19.46 8.94 17.32
CA ILE A 382 -18.46 8.30 18.18
C ILE A 382 -18.79 6.82 18.36
N HIS A 383 -20.05 6.49 18.60
CA HIS A 383 -20.50 5.10 18.75
C HIS A 383 -20.34 4.29 17.45
N ASP A 384 -20.59 4.90 16.29
CA ASP A 384 -20.42 4.24 14.98
C ASP A 384 -18.96 3.98 14.63
N SER A 385 -18.05 4.91 14.97
CA SER A 385 -16.60 4.68 14.82
C SER A 385 -16.08 3.58 15.76
N MET A 386 -16.53 3.51 17.01
CA MET A 386 -16.18 2.43 17.93
C MET A 386 -16.66 1.06 17.41
N LYS A 387 -17.90 0.99 16.91
CA LYS A 387 -18.42 -0.23 16.27
C LYS A 387 -17.60 -0.66 15.06
N LEU A 388 -17.12 0.29 14.26
CA LEU A 388 -16.24 0.00 13.12
C LEU A 388 -14.88 -0.53 13.58
N GLU A 389 -14.28 0.06 14.61
CA GLU A 389 -13.02 -0.41 15.19
C GLU A 389 -13.15 -1.84 15.78
N GLU A 390 -14.25 -2.15 16.46
CA GLU A 390 -14.55 -3.52 16.92
C GLU A 390 -14.70 -4.51 15.76
N LYS A 391 -15.41 -4.12 14.69
CA LYS A 391 -15.56 -4.95 13.48
C LYS A 391 -14.21 -5.21 12.79
N ILE A 392 -13.35 -4.20 12.70
CA ILE A 392 -11.99 -4.33 12.15
C ILE A 392 -11.19 -5.33 12.99
N LYS A 393 -11.25 -5.21 14.32
CA LYS A 393 -10.57 -6.14 15.22
C LYS A 393 -11.08 -7.58 15.07
N SER A 394 -12.40 -7.78 15.06
CA SER A 394 -13.01 -9.10 14.84
C SER A 394 -12.57 -9.72 13.51
N SER A 395 -12.55 -8.92 12.44
CA SER A 395 -12.12 -9.39 11.11
C SER A 395 -10.64 -9.79 11.08
N HIS A 396 -9.77 -9.04 11.75
CA HIS A 396 -8.35 -9.42 11.92
C HIS A 396 -8.20 -10.75 12.66
N ASP A 397 -8.90 -10.90 13.78
CA ASP A 397 -8.87 -12.13 14.59
C ASP A 397 -9.40 -13.34 13.80
N GLU A 398 -10.45 -13.15 12.99
CA GLU A 398 -10.99 -14.17 12.11
C GLU A 398 -9.99 -14.59 11.02
N ILE A 399 -9.32 -13.65 10.36
CA ILE A 399 -8.29 -13.94 9.35
C ILE A 399 -7.14 -14.73 10.00
N LEU A 400 -6.67 -14.29 11.18
CA LEU A 400 -5.60 -14.96 11.90
C LEU A 400 -5.99 -16.38 12.32
N ASN A 401 -7.25 -16.57 12.74
CA ASN A 401 -7.78 -17.89 13.08
C ASN A 401 -7.84 -18.82 11.86
N LEU A 402 -8.28 -18.32 10.70
CA LEU A 402 -8.29 -19.08 9.45
C LEU A 402 -6.87 -19.52 9.07
N GLN A 403 -5.89 -18.60 9.08
CA GLN A 403 -4.49 -18.90 8.81
C GLN A 403 -3.93 -19.95 9.78
N THR A 404 -4.16 -19.77 11.08
CA THR A 404 -3.65 -20.67 12.13
C THR A 404 -4.24 -22.08 12.03
N ASN A 405 -5.54 -22.19 11.79
CA ASN A 405 -6.23 -23.47 11.66
C ASN A 405 -5.77 -24.22 10.42
N GLU A 406 -5.59 -23.50 9.31
CA GLU A 406 -5.13 -24.09 8.07
C GLU A 406 -3.68 -24.57 8.17
N ILE A 407 -2.80 -23.82 8.81
CA ILE A 407 -1.42 -24.24 9.04
C ILE A 407 -1.35 -25.49 9.93
N LYS A 408 -2.19 -25.58 10.98
CA LYS A 408 -2.31 -26.80 11.79
C LYS A 408 -2.76 -28.00 10.95
N ARG A 409 -3.71 -27.80 10.03
CA ARG A 409 -4.19 -28.84 9.09
C ARG A 409 -3.09 -29.27 8.13
N LEU A 410 -2.42 -28.32 7.49
CA LEU A 410 -1.30 -28.58 6.58
C LEU A 410 -0.14 -29.27 7.27
N THR A 411 0.20 -28.88 8.50
CA THR A 411 1.24 -29.55 9.29
C THR A 411 0.94 -31.05 9.45
N LYS A 412 -0.30 -31.41 9.81
CA LYS A 412 -0.73 -32.81 9.90
C LYS A 412 -0.65 -33.53 8.55
N LYS A 413 -0.97 -32.85 7.45
CA LYS A 413 -0.94 -33.42 6.11
C LYS A 413 0.50 -33.66 5.64
N CYS A 414 1.37 -32.65 5.79
CA CYS A 414 2.79 -32.72 5.43
C CYS A 414 3.55 -33.80 6.20
N LEU A 415 3.21 -34.04 7.47
CA LEU A 415 3.78 -35.15 8.23
C LEU A 415 3.46 -36.52 7.62
N LYS A 416 2.32 -36.65 6.91
CA LYS A 416 1.93 -37.90 6.23
C LYS A 416 2.54 -38.00 4.83
N THR A 417 2.65 -36.89 4.10
CA THR A 417 3.04 -36.87 2.68
C THR A 417 4.51 -36.51 2.43
N GLY A 418 5.23 -36.00 3.44
CA GLY A 418 6.62 -35.55 3.30
C GLY A 418 6.80 -34.24 2.51
N THR A 419 5.73 -33.51 2.22
CA THR A 419 5.79 -32.27 1.42
C THR A 419 6.43 -31.11 2.20
N ASN A 420 7.12 -30.22 1.49
CA ASN A 420 7.79 -29.07 2.10
C ASN A 420 6.77 -28.08 2.71
N ILE A 421 6.65 -28.13 4.03
CA ILE A 421 5.71 -27.32 4.80
C ILE A 421 5.99 -25.82 4.67
N LYS A 422 7.27 -25.44 4.52
CA LYS A 422 7.68 -24.03 4.45
C LYS A 422 7.06 -23.32 3.23
N THR A 423 7.08 -24.00 2.09
CA THR A 423 6.52 -23.49 0.83
C THR A 423 4.99 -23.38 0.88
N LEU A 424 4.32 -24.35 1.51
CA LEU A 424 2.86 -24.31 1.66
C LEU A 424 2.41 -23.20 2.62
N ILE A 425 3.16 -22.98 3.71
CA ILE A 425 2.90 -21.87 4.64
C ILE A 425 3.12 -20.51 3.95
N SER A 426 4.16 -20.38 3.12
CA SER A 426 4.39 -19.12 2.39
C SER A 426 3.25 -18.76 1.45
N TYR A 427 2.56 -19.74 0.85
CA TYR A 427 1.41 -19.45 0.01
C TYR A 427 0.19 -18.91 0.76
N ILE A 428 0.06 -19.18 2.07
CA ILE A 428 -1.10 -18.77 2.86
C ILE A 428 -0.85 -17.44 3.56
N VAL A 429 0.32 -17.27 4.18
CA VAL A 429 0.61 -16.14 5.07
C VAL A 429 1.66 -15.18 4.48
N GLY A 430 2.34 -15.58 3.41
CA GLY A 430 3.39 -14.81 2.77
C GLY A 430 4.77 -15.05 3.35
N SER A 431 5.80 -14.70 2.58
CA SER A 431 7.22 -14.95 2.86
C SER A 431 7.69 -14.39 4.19
N ASP A 432 7.22 -13.20 4.57
CA ASP A 432 7.71 -12.48 5.75
C ASP A 432 7.16 -13.05 7.07
N ASN A 433 6.01 -13.74 7.00
CA ASN A 433 5.38 -14.32 8.18
C ASN A 433 5.64 -15.82 8.32
N VAL A 434 6.32 -16.45 7.36
CA VAL A 434 6.62 -17.89 7.39
C VAL A 434 7.23 -18.30 8.72
N ASP A 435 8.24 -17.58 9.19
CA ASP A 435 8.96 -17.97 10.41
C ASP A 435 8.08 -17.92 11.66
N LYS A 436 7.16 -16.93 11.75
CA LYS A 436 6.19 -16.82 12.86
C LYS A 436 5.25 -18.03 12.89
N PHE A 437 4.77 -18.44 11.71
CA PHE A 437 3.83 -19.55 11.61
C PHE A 437 4.51 -20.92 11.59
N MET A 438 5.81 -21.00 11.28
CA MET A 438 6.61 -22.20 11.50
C MET A 438 6.66 -22.57 12.98
N VAL A 439 6.65 -21.61 13.91
CA VAL A 439 6.54 -21.89 15.35
C VAL A 439 5.23 -22.60 15.69
N VAL A 440 4.11 -22.20 15.07
CA VAL A 440 2.80 -22.85 15.23
C VAL A 440 2.87 -24.31 14.75
N SER A 441 3.49 -24.53 13.58
CA SER A 441 3.71 -25.88 13.04
C SER A 441 4.58 -26.72 13.97
N MET A 442 5.68 -26.18 14.48
CA MET A 442 6.58 -26.88 15.41
C MET A 442 5.89 -27.24 16.73
N LYS A 443 5.06 -26.33 17.28
CA LYS A 443 4.21 -26.63 18.44
C LYS A 443 3.27 -27.79 18.13
N LYS A 444 2.68 -27.81 16.94
CA LYS A 444 1.76 -28.89 16.55
C LYS A 444 2.46 -30.23 16.36
N VAL A 445 3.67 -30.23 15.80
CA VAL A 445 4.51 -31.44 15.70
C VAL A 445 4.83 -31.99 17.09
N LYS A 446 5.21 -31.12 18.04
CA LYS A 446 5.47 -31.54 19.44
C LYS A 446 4.22 -32.15 20.09
N GLU A 447 3.05 -31.55 19.93
CA GLU A 447 1.79 -32.10 20.44
C GLU A 447 1.49 -33.49 19.84
N ILE A 448 1.74 -33.70 18.54
CA ILE A 448 1.54 -34.99 17.88
C ILE A 448 2.52 -36.03 18.40
N ASN A 449 3.80 -35.67 18.56
CA ASN A 449 4.83 -36.56 19.08
C ASN A 449 4.55 -36.97 20.54
N GLN A 450 4.11 -36.02 21.39
CA GLN A 450 3.68 -36.32 22.75
C GLN A 450 2.53 -37.33 22.77
N VAL A 451 1.50 -37.13 21.95
CA VAL A 451 0.39 -38.11 21.83
C VAL A 451 0.91 -39.47 21.34
N HIS A 452 1.87 -39.48 20.42
CA HIS A 452 2.47 -40.72 19.95
C HIS A 452 3.27 -41.45 21.06
N GLU A 453 4.03 -40.72 21.88
CA GLU A 453 4.72 -41.26 23.05
C GLU A 453 3.76 -41.77 24.12
N PHE A 454 2.67 -41.06 24.40
CA PHE A 454 1.62 -41.52 25.32
C PHE A 454 0.90 -42.77 24.79
N THR A 455 0.60 -42.84 23.50
CA THR A 455 -0.05 -44.02 22.91
C THR A 455 0.92 -45.19 22.75
N SER A 456 2.21 -44.96 22.51
CA SER A 456 3.22 -46.02 22.43
C SER A 456 3.51 -46.61 23.82
N THR A 457 3.61 -45.78 24.86
CA THR A 457 3.70 -46.24 26.25
C THR A 457 2.43 -46.96 26.68
N PHE A 458 1.25 -46.51 26.27
CA PHE A 458 -0.01 -47.23 26.54
C PHE A 458 -0.09 -48.57 25.79
N SER A 459 0.37 -48.64 24.54
CA SER A 459 0.46 -49.87 23.75
C SER A 459 1.52 -50.85 24.29
N PHE A 460 2.63 -50.33 24.83
CA PHE A 460 3.63 -51.12 25.52
C PHE A 460 3.10 -51.65 26.86
N MET A 461 2.41 -50.82 27.63
CA MET A 461 1.75 -51.24 28.87
C MET A 461 0.59 -52.21 28.64
N SER A 462 -0.15 -52.09 27.53
CA SER A 462 -1.22 -53.06 27.19
C SER A 462 -0.66 -54.43 26.80
N LYS A 463 0.55 -54.49 26.21
CA LYS A 463 1.27 -55.75 25.96
C LYS A 463 1.81 -56.39 27.24
N HIS A 464 2.08 -55.61 28.30
CA HIS A 464 2.56 -56.10 29.59
C HIS A 464 1.48 -56.29 30.65
N LEU A 465 0.25 -55.80 30.42
CA LEU A 465 -0.91 -56.22 31.18
C LEU A 465 -1.19 -57.70 30.86
N LYS A 466 -0.82 -58.58 31.80
CA LYS A 466 -1.16 -60.00 31.77
C LYS A 466 -2.64 -60.13 31.39
N LYS A 467 -2.95 -60.92 30.35
CA LYS A 467 -4.32 -61.37 29.96
C LYS A 467 -5.08 -62.14 31.07
N LYS A 468 -4.74 -61.97 32.35
CA LYS A 468 -5.25 -62.74 33.48
C LYS A 468 -6.55 -62.23 34.10
N LEU A 469 -7.22 -61.22 33.54
CA LEU A 469 -8.46 -60.69 34.14
C LEU A 469 -9.75 -60.94 33.34
N HIS A 470 -9.68 -61.49 32.13
CA HIS A 470 -10.91 -61.83 31.39
C HIS A 470 -11.44 -63.26 31.62
N SER A 471 -10.68 -64.16 32.26
CA SER A 471 -11.17 -65.53 32.56
C SER A 471 -11.63 -65.75 34.01
N GLN A 472 -11.47 -64.78 34.92
CA GLN A 472 -11.92 -64.92 36.30
C GLN A 472 -13.25 -64.20 36.62
N ILE A 473 -13.74 -63.31 35.73
CA ILE A 473 -15.05 -62.67 35.91
C ILE A 473 -16.20 -63.50 35.29
N PHE A 474 -15.90 -64.40 34.35
CA PHE A 474 -16.90 -65.31 33.75
C PHE A 474 -17.04 -66.68 34.45
N LYS A 475 -16.28 -66.94 35.52
CA LYS A 475 -16.39 -68.18 36.33
C LYS A 475 -17.03 -67.97 37.71
N SER A 476 -17.54 -66.78 38.00
CA SER A 476 -18.36 -66.50 39.18
C SER A 476 -19.80 -66.14 38.84
N MET A 477 -20.24 -66.41 37.60
CA MET A 477 -21.63 -66.24 37.14
C MET A 477 -22.20 -67.49 36.44
N THR A 478 -21.56 -68.63 36.61
CA THR A 478 -22.08 -69.99 36.39
C THR A 478 -21.41 -70.89 37.40
#